data_AF-A0A0G0H309-F1
#
_entry.id   AF-A0A0G0H309-F1
#
_cell.length_a   1.000
_cell.length_b   1.000
_cell.length_c   1.000
_cell.angle_alpha   90.00
_cell.angle_beta   90.00
_cell.angle_gamma   90.00
#
_symmetry.space_group_name_H-M   'P 1'
#
loop_
_entity.id
_entity.type
_entity.pdbx_description
1 polymer ?
#
loop_
_entity_poly.entity_id
_entity_poly.type
_entity_poly.pdbx_seq_one_letter_code
_entity_poly.pdbx_strand_id
1 'polypeptide(L)'
;MNSTKKTDAVDKIKRFQEEILAKKPTFGDMVHDVRMMNFKIRPVSGNIAELDYGNNDFIDALWSLGKLDEFFRSEFETIDTEEQDAFFRMINNLRVNFQNKLKQANIQADDFEDASMMQLFEIEIIKDNNLRIN
;
A
#
# COMPACT_ATOMS: atom_id res chain seq x y z
N MET A 1 17.76 -37.75 -0.43
CA MET A 1 17.94 -36.80 0.70
C MET A 1 17.05 -35.60 0.41
N ASN A 2 15.94 -35.50 1.13
CA ASN A 2 14.96 -34.41 0.96
C ASN A 2 15.53 -33.16 1.64
N SER A 3 16.11 -32.27 0.84
CA SER A 3 16.31 -30.89 1.25
C SER A 3 14.93 -30.27 1.47
N THR A 4 14.57 -30.02 2.72
CA THR A 4 13.50 -29.09 3.06
C THR A 4 13.85 -27.76 2.38
N LYS A 5 13.15 -27.44 1.27
CA LYS A 5 13.29 -26.17 0.55
C LYS A 5 13.03 -25.02 1.53
N LYS A 6 14.11 -24.46 2.11
CA LYS A 6 14.07 -23.08 2.61
C LYS A 6 13.61 -22.24 1.42
N THR A 7 12.49 -21.57 1.58
CA THR A 7 11.88 -20.79 0.49
C THR A 7 12.67 -19.49 0.39
N ASP A 8 13.35 -19.30 -0.73
CA ASP A 8 14.21 -18.15 -1.03
C ASP A 8 13.38 -16.84 -0.93
N ALA A 9 13.99 -15.78 -0.40
CA ALA A 9 13.45 -14.41 -0.42
C ALA A 9 12.88 -14.02 -1.80
N VAL A 10 13.53 -14.44 -2.89
CA VAL A 10 13.06 -14.20 -4.27
C VAL A 10 11.75 -14.92 -4.55
N ASP A 11 11.62 -16.18 -4.13
CA ASP A 11 10.40 -16.96 -4.31
C ASP A 11 9.22 -16.34 -3.55
N LYS A 12 9.47 -15.85 -2.33
CA LYS A 12 8.46 -15.13 -1.53
C LYS A 12 7.96 -13.88 -2.25
N ILE A 13 8.87 -13.06 -2.76
CA ILE A 13 8.50 -11.83 -3.49
C ILE A 13 7.77 -12.15 -4.78
N LYS A 14 8.21 -13.18 -5.51
CA LYS A 14 7.51 -13.64 -6.71
C LYS A 14 6.08 -14.07 -6.38
N ARG A 15 5.89 -14.82 -5.29
CA ARG A 15 4.56 -15.21 -4.81
C ARG A 15 3.70 -13.99 -4.50
N PHE A 16 4.24 -12.97 -3.85
CA PHE A 16 3.51 -11.71 -3.61
C PHE A 16 3.02 -11.07 -4.93
N GLN A 17 3.86 -11.05 -5.95
CA GLN A 17 3.49 -10.50 -7.26
C GLN A 17 2.41 -11.34 -7.95
N GLU A 18 2.55 -12.66 -7.98
CA GLU A 18 1.68 -13.56 -8.76
C GLU A 18 0.36 -13.89 -8.05
N GLU A 19 0.36 -13.95 -6.72
CA GLU A 19 -0.82 -14.39 -5.95
C GLU A 19 -1.59 -13.24 -5.33
N ILE A 20 -0.94 -12.11 -5.04
CA ILE A 20 -1.59 -10.95 -4.42
C ILE A 20 -1.76 -9.84 -5.46
N LEU A 21 -0.67 -9.37 -6.07
CA LEU A 21 -0.75 -8.22 -6.99
C LEU A 21 -1.36 -8.53 -8.35
N ALA A 22 -1.24 -9.76 -8.86
CA ALA A 22 -1.84 -10.15 -10.13
C ALA A 22 -3.32 -10.53 -9.98
N LYS A 23 -3.78 -10.79 -8.76
CA LYS A 23 -5.16 -11.19 -8.43
C LYS A 23 -5.85 -10.13 -7.58
N LYS A 24 -5.67 -8.86 -7.93
CA LYS A 24 -6.34 -7.75 -7.24
C LYS A 24 -7.85 -7.96 -7.30
N PRO A 25 -8.56 -7.69 -6.19
CA PRO A 25 -10.00 -7.83 -6.18
C PRO A 25 -10.65 -6.67 -6.95
N THR A 26 -11.98 -6.66 -7.01
CA THR A 26 -12.69 -5.57 -7.69
C THR A 26 -12.45 -4.24 -6.97
N PHE A 27 -12.68 -3.11 -7.65
CA PHE A 27 -12.51 -1.80 -7.02
C PHE A 27 -13.31 -1.64 -5.73
N GLY A 28 -14.58 -2.07 -5.71
CA GLY A 28 -15.43 -2.01 -4.52
C GLY A 28 -14.85 -2.83 -3.35
N ASP A 29 -14.28 -3.99 -3.64
CA ASP A 29 -13.62 -4.83 -2.63
C ASP A 29 -12.30 -4.20 -2.16
N MET A 30 -11.52 -3.57 -3.05
CA MET A 30 -10.31 -2.83 -2.66
C MET A 30 -10.65 -1.66 -1.73
N VAL A 31 -11.72 -0.91 -2.03
CA VAL A 31 -12.22 0.17 -1.16
C VAL A 31 -12.61 -0.40 0.21
N HIS A 32 -13.30 -1.54 0.24
CA HIS A 32 -13.65 -2.20 1.49
C HIS A 32 -12.40 -2.59 2.29
N ASP A 33 -11.44 -3.26 1.66
CA ASP A 33 -10.17 -3.65 2.26
C ASP A 33 -9.41 -2.44 2.82
N VAL A 34 -9.24 -1.37 2.04
CA VAL A 34 -8.50 -0.16 2.44
C VAL A 34 -9.13 0.50 3.68
N ARG A 35 -10.47 0.51 3.78
CA ARG A 35 -11.17 1.00 4.98
C ARG A 35 -10.85 0.18 6.24
N MET A 36 -10.57 -1.12 6.07
CA MET A 36 -10.21 -2.03 7.17
C MET A 36 -8.70 -2.04 7.48
N MET A 37 -7.86 -1.49 6.61
CA MET A 37 -6.39 -1.48 6.75
C MET A 37 -5.83 -0.43 7.72
N ASN A 38 -6.69 0.29 8.45
CA ASN A 38 -6.33 1.28 9.48
C ASN A 38 -5.44 2.44 8.97
N PHE A 39 -5.66 2.87 7.73
CA PHE A 39 -5.08 4.12 7.23
C PHE A 39 -5.81 5.32 7.83
N LYS A 40 -5.04 6.27 8.36
CA LYS A 40 -5.50 7.58 8.81
C LYS A 40 -5.02 8.60 7.78
N ILE A 41 -5.95 9.21 7.07
CA ILE A 41 -5.69 10.26 6.09
C ILE A 41 -6.02 11.59 6.75
N ARG A 42 -5.08 12.53 6.74
CA ARG A 42 -5.22 13.83 7.40
C ARG A 42 -4.72 14.94 6.49
N PRO A 43 -5.35 16.13 6.53
CA PRO A 43 -4.82 17.29 5.84
C PRO A 43 -3.61 17.81 6.61
N VAL A 44 -2.52 18.05 5.90
CA VAL A 44 -1.39 18.88 6.35
C VAL A 44 -1.65 20.33 5.94
N SER A 45 -2.19 20.54 4.74
CA SER A 45 -2.63 21.86 4.24
C SER A 45 -3.76 21.71 3.22
N GLY A 46 -4.51 22.79 2.99
CA GLY A 46 -5.67 22.82 2.09
C GLY A 46 -6.93 22.14 2.65
N ASN A 47 -8.07 22.37 1.99
CA ASN A 47 -9.31 21.64 2.31
C ASN A 47 -9.30 20.31 1.53
N ILE A 48 -9.40 19.19 2.25
CA ILE A 48 -9.39 17.85 1.65
C ILE A 48 -10.76 17.17 1.69
N ALA A 49 -11.80 17.86 2.20
CA ALA A 49 -13.14 17.30 2.35
C ALA A 49 -13.80 16.96 0.99
N GLU A 50 -13.40 17.66 -0.06
CA GLU A 50 -13.97 17.58 -1.42
C GLU A 50 -13.09 16.77 -2.38
N LEU A 51 -12.09 16.05 -1.86
CA LEU A 51 -11.24 15.19 -2.69
C LEU A 51 -11.96 13.89 -3.07
N ASP A 52 -11.82 13.47 -4.32
CA ASP A 52 -12.26 12.15 -4.75
C ASP A 52 -11.32 11.05 -4.25
N TYR A 53 -11.54 10.61 -3.01
CA TYR A 53 -10.88 9.43 -2.45
C TYR A 53 -11.32 8.11 -3.13
N GLY A 54 -12.31 8.16 -4.01
CA GLY A 54 -12.73 7.07 -4.90
C GLY A 54 -11.87 6.97 -6.17
N ASN A 55 -10.83 7.78 -6.31
CA ASN A 55 -9.89 7.65 -7.41
C ASN A 55 -9.26 6.25 -7.44
N ASN A 56 -9.38 5.58 -8.59
CA ASN A 56 -8.91 4.20 -8.78
C ASN A 56 -7.42 4.03 -8.46
N ASP A 57 -6.57 4.95 -8.92
CA ASP A 57 -5.11 4.87 -8.71
C ASP A 57 -4.74 5.10 -7.24
N PHE A 58 -5.48 5.98 -6.55
CA PHE A 58 -5.31 6.23 -5.12
C PHE A 58 -5.63 4.98 -4.29
N ILE A 59 -6.80 4.38 -4.52
CA ILE A 59 -7.24 3.16 -3.83
C ILE A 59 -6.32 1.98 -4.17
N ASP A 60 -5.91 1.82 -5.44
CA ASP A 60 -5.00 0.77 -5.87
C ASP A 60 -3.65 0.85 -5.13
N ALA A 61 -3.09 2.06 -5.03
CA ALA A 61 -1.83 2.30 -4.34
C ALA A 61 -1.94 2.04 -2.83
N LEU A 62 -3.01 2.51 -2.19
CA LEU A 62 -3.26 2.23 -0.76
C LEU A 62 -3.46 0.75 -0.48
N TRP A 63 -4.25 0.06 -1.30
CA TRP A 63 -4.48 -1.37 -1.17
C TRP A 63 -3.16 -2.14 -1.32
N SER A 64 -2.36 -1.79 -2.33
CA SER A 64 -1.06 -2.44 -2.59
C SER A 64 -0.07 -2.22 -1.43
N LEU A 65 -0.02 -1.01 -0.85
CA LEU A 65 0.77 -0.73 0.35
C LEU A 65 0.28 -1.53 1.57
N GLY A 66 -1.04 -1.61 1.73
CA GLY A 66 -1.68 -2.35 2.80
C GLY A 66 -1.30 -3.83 2.78
N LYS A 67 -1.47 -4.48 1.62
CA LYS A 67 -1.11 -5.89 1.42
C LYS A 67 0.39 -6.14 1.50
N LEU A 68 1.23 -5.22 1.04
CA LEU A 68 2.68 -5.35 1.16
C LEU A 68 3.11 -5.44 2.63
N ASP A 69 2.50 -4.64 3.51
CA ASP A 69 2.79 -4.70 4.94
C ASP A 69 2.30 -5.98 5.60
N GLU A 70 1.09 -6.45 5.25
CA GLU A 70 0.54 -7.71 5.75
C GLU A 70 1.45 -8.88 5.33
N PHE A 71 1.86 -8.88 4.06
CA PHE A 71 2.80 -9.85 3.51
C PHE A 71 4.16 -9.78 4.22
N PHE A 72 4.72 -8.58 4.41
CA PHE A 72 5.99 -8.42 5.11
C PHE A 72 5.92 -8.97 6.54
N ARG A 73 4.88 -8.62 7.32
CA ARG A 73 4.73 -9.09 8.71
C ARG A 73 4.58 -10.60 8.80
N SER A 74 3.86 -11.21 7.87
CA SER A 74 3.61 -12.67 7.88
C SER A 74 4.81 -13.49 7.41
N GLU A 75 5.61 -12.95 6.48
CA GLU A 75 6.69 -13.71 5.85
C GLU A 75 8.08 -13.41 6.40
N PHE A 76 8.32 -12.23 6.97
CA PHE A 76 9.67 -11.81 7.41
C PHE A 76 10.29 -12.80 8.40
N GLU A 77 9.52 -13.25 9.41
CA GLU A 77 10.00 -14.22 10.41
C GLU A 77 10.21 -15.63 9.84
N THR A 78 9.65 -15.91 8.66
CA THR A 78 9.79 -17.22 7.99
C THR A 78 11.03 -17.31 7.09
N ILE A 79 11.68 -16.18 6.85
CA ILE A 79 12.85 -16.08 5.98
C ILE A 79 14.12 -16.34 6.80
N ASP A 80 15.05 -17.05 6.17
CA ASP A 80 16.34 -17.35 6.76
C ASP A 80 17.09 -16.07 7.10
N THR A 81 17.73 -16.01 8.27
CA THR A 81 18.38 -14.80 8.77
C THR A 81 19.41 -14.24 7.79
N GLU A 82 20.07 -15.11 7.01
CA GLU A 82 21.04 -14.72 5.98
C GLU A 82 20.39 -13.99 4.79
N GLU A 83 19.10 -14.20 4.53
CA GLU A 83 18.35 -13.62 3.41
C GLU A 83 17.42 -12.47 3.84
N GLN A 84 17.22 -12.25 5.14
CA GLN A 84 16.32 -11.21 5.66
C GLN A 84 16.69 -9.81 5.16
N ASP A 85 17.98 -9.50 5.06
CA ASP A 85 18.46 -8.21 4.54
C ASP A 85 18.09 -8.02 3.06
N ALA A 86 18.26 -9.07 2.24
CA ALA A 86 17.91 -9.04 0.83
C ALA A 86 16.39 -8.88 0.66
N PHE A 87 15.61 -9.66 1.41
CA PHE A 87 14.16 -9.56 1.42
C PHE A 87 13.67 -8.18 1.84
N PHE A 88 14.21 -7.61 2.92
CA PHE A 88 13.86 -6.29 3.41
C PHE A 88 14.11 -5.21 2.34
N ARG A 89 15.24 -5.28 1.62
CA ARG A 89 15.54 -4.39 0.50
C ARG A 89 14.53 -4.52 -0.64
N MET A 90 14.15 -5.75 -1.01
CA MET A 90 13.15 -5.99 -2.06
C MET A 90 11.78 -5.43 -1.67
N ILE A 91 11.34 -5.65 -0.43
CA ILE A 91 10.09 -5.09 0.11
C ILE A 91 10.13 -3.56 0.11
N ASN A 92 11.24 -2.96 0.54
CA ASN A 92 11.36 -1.50 0.54
C ASN A 92 11.32 -0.92 -0.87
N ASN A 93 11.91 -1.58 -1.86
CA ASN A 93 11.81 -1.14 -3.25
C ASN A 93 10.34 -1.16 -3.73
N LEU A 94 9.59 -2.23 -3.42
CA LEU A 94 8.16 -2.30 -3.74
C LEU A 94 7.36 -1.20 -3.02
N ARG A 95 7.66 -0.96 -1.73
CA ARG A 95 7.03 0.08 -0.92
C ARG A 95 7.23 1.46 -1.53
N VAL A 96 8.47 1.81 -1.90
CA VAL A 96 8.78 3.10 -2.55
C VAL A 96 8.02 3.24 -3.86
N ASN A 97 7.94 2.17 -4.65
CA ASN A 97 7.17 2.20 -5.91
C ASN A 97 5.68 2.48 -5.67
N PHE A 98 5.05 1.83 -4.69
CA PHE A 98 3.64 2.10 -4.38
C PHE A 98 3.41 3.47 -3.74
N GLN A 99 4.34 3.96 -2.93
CA GLN A 99 4.30 5.33 -2.41
C GLN A 99 4.40 6.35 -3.54
N ASN A 100 5.23 6.11 -4.56
CA ASN A 100 5.33 6.98 -5.72
C ASN A 100 4.04 6.97 -6.54
N LYS A 101 3.40 5.80 -6.73
CA LYS A 101 2.08 5.71 -7.36
C LYS A 101 1.03 6.50 -6.58
N LEU A 102 1.05 6.40 -5.25
CA LEU A 102 0.14 7.15 -4.38
C LEU A 102 0.30 8.66 -4.53
N LYS A 103 1.56 9.14 -4.60
CA LYS A 103 1.86 10.57 -4.84
C LYS A 103 1.44 11.05 -6.23
N GLN A 104 1.43 10.15 -7.21
CA GLN A 104 1.06 10.45 -8.60
C GLN A 104 -0.44 10.25 -8.85
N ALA A 105 -1.17 9.63 -7.92
CA ALA A 105 -2.61 9.47 -8.04
C ALA A 105 -3.23 10.87 -8.14
N ASN A 106 -3.86 11.12 -9.28
CA ASN A 106 -4.46 12.41 -9.59
C ASN A 106 -5.80 12.53 -8.85
N ILE A 107 -5.72 12.84 -7.55
CA ILE A 107 -6.90 13.12 -6.73
C ILE A 107 -7.38 14.52 -7.13
N GLN A 108 -8.38 14.56 -8.01
CA GLN A 108 -9.05 15.80 -8.36
C GLN A 108 -10.13 16.09 -7.32
N ALA A 109 -10.38 17.38 -7.10
CA ALA A 109 -11.59 17.82 -6.42
C ALA A 109 -12.69 17.94 -7.48
N ASP A 110 -13.86 17.39 -7.21
CA ASP A 110 -14.91 17.15 -8.21
C ASP A 110 -15.55 18.44 -8.79
N ASP A 111 -15.32 19.62 -8.19
CA ASP A 111 -16.14 20.82 -8.44
C ASP A 111 -15.40 22.16 -8.72
N PHE A 112 -14.10 22.17 -9.05
CA PHE A 112 -13.43 23.45 -9.37
C PHE A 112 -13.44 23.76 -10.88
N GLU A 113 -14.44 24.54 -11.31
CA GLU A 113 -14.50 25.13 -12.67
C GLU A 113 -13.34 26.12 -12.96
N ASP A 114 -12.60 26.54 -11.93
CA ASP A 114 -11.49 27.48 -12.04
C ASP A 114 -10.16 26.81 -11.64
N ALA A 115 -9.27 26.62 -12.62
CA ALA A 115 -7.93 26.06 -12.42
C ALA A 115 -7.07 26.89 -11.46
N SER A 116 -7.43 28.16 -11.20
CA SER A 116 -6.76 29.01 -10.20
C SER A 116 -7.15 28.66 -8.74
N MET A 117 -8.19 27.85 -8.55
CA MET A 117 -8.65 27.30 -7.27
C MET A 117 -8.33 25.81 -7.10
N MET A 118 -7.41 25.24 -7.90
CA MET A 118 -6.75 23.99 -7.55
C MET A 118 -6.00 24.22 -6.24
N GLN A 119 -6.70 24.05 -5.11
CA GLN A 119 -6.13 24.19 -3.78
C GLN A 119 -5.00 23.20 -3.70
N LEU A 120 -3.77 23.72 -3.56
CA LEU A 120 -2.62 22.94 -3.19
C LEU A 120 -2.93 22.35 -1.82
N PHE A 121 -3.44 21.13 -1.82
CA PHE A 121 -3.61 20.37 -0.61
C PHE A 121 -2.40 19.48 -0.40
N GLU A 122 -2.11 19.20 0.85
CA GLU A 122 -1.13 18.21 1.24
C GLU A 122 -1.82 17.26 2.21
N ILE A 123 -1.71 15.96 1.94
CA ILE A 123 -2.26 14.91 2.80
C ILE A 123 -1.14 14.08 3.39
N GLU A 124 -1.29 13.77 4.68
CA GLU A 124 -0.51 12.76 5.36
C GLU A 124 -1.34 11.48 5.48
N ILE A 125 -0.73 10.35 5.14
CA ILE A 125 -1.36 9.04 5.25
C ILE A 125 -0.52 8.20 6.21
N ILE A 126 -1.07 7.95 7.40
CA ILE A 126 -0.44 7.17 8.46
C ILE A 126 -1.13 5.83 8.55
N LYS A 127 -0.37 4.74 8.56
CA LYS A 127 -0.90 3.43 8.92
C LYS A 127 -0.73 3.19 10.41
N ASP A 128 -1.83 2.99 11.12
CA ASP A 128 -1.77 2.70 12.55
C ASP A 128 -1.37 1.23 12.79
N ASN A 129 -0.34 1.00 13.59
CA ASN A 129 0.12 -0.33 13.95
C ASN A 129 -0.45 -0.82 15.30
N ASN A 130 -1.31 -0.03 15.95
CA ASN A 130 -1.95 -0.40 17.22
C ASN A 130 -3.06 -1.45 17.05
N LEU A 131 -2.70 -2.64 16.58
CA LEU A 131 -3.44 -3.86 16.91
C LEU A 131 -2.84 -4.41 18.20
N ARG A 132 -3.21 -3.80 19.34
CA ARG A 132 -3.23 -4.56 20.60
C ARG A 132 -4.44 -5.48 20.50
N ILE A 133 -4.20 -6.74 20.16
CA ILE A 133 -5.18 -7.80 20.35
C ILE A 133 -5.37 -7.88 21.87
N ASN A 134 -6.54 -7.45 22.35
CA ASN A 134 -7.02 -7.77 23.70
C ASN A 134 -7.56 -9.20 23.71
#